data_AF-A0A952S3S5-F1
#
_entry.id   AF-A0A952S3S5-F1
#
_cell.length_a   1.000
_cell.length_b   1.000
_cell.length_c   1.000
_cell.angle_alpha   90.00
_cell.angle_beta   90.00
_cell.angle_gamma   90.00
#
_symmetry.space_group_name_H-M   'P 1'
#
loop_
_entity.id
_entity.type
_entity.pdbx_description
1 polymer ?
#
loop_
_entity_poly.entity_id
_entity_poly.type
_entity_poly.pdbx_seq_one_letter_code
_entity_poly.pdbx_strand_id
1 'polypeptide(L)'
;MSFRIFAAGSNKFHFEQDKCIDDSDINMVELISKFQTMEPTWKGVGTTGADIVLPSKGIIDLMQTMATMEFLHNLSNAVSFLAMCSGSSDGWISVSARETHLLWPDTMAIAKYQFYPGNSPGTEFIKKISPVLKKTDMANWGVLRMLGIALGKYSNHIDSSATPMINIQLTS
;
A
#
# COMPACT_ATOMS: atom_id res chain seq x y z
N MET A 1 0.98 15.70 -9.20
CA MET A 1 -0.43 15.71 -9.63
C MET A 1 -1.28 15.58 -8.36
N SER A 2 -2.60 15.45 -8.46
CA SER A 2 -3.42 15.05 -7.31
C SER A 2 -4.36 13.96 -7.76
N PHE A 3 -4.48 12.89 -6.98
CA PHE A 3 -5.33 11.77 -7.35
C PHE A 3 -6.55 11.67 -6.42
N ARG A 4 -7.57 10.96 -6.86
CA ARG A 4 -8.74 10.54 -6.07
C ARG A 4 -8.63 9.06 -5.76
N ILE A 5 -8.99 8.70 -4.54
CA ILE A 5 -9.16 7.31 -4.12
C ILE A 5 -10.62 7.07 -3.73
N PHE A 6 -11.19 6.00 -4.26
CA PHE A 6 -12.50 5.48 -3.87
C PHE A 6 -12.33 4.02 -3.49
N ALA A 7 -12.82 3.61 -2.32
CA ALA A 7 -12.78 2.25 -1.86
C ALA A 7 -14.15 1.79 -1.35
N ALA A 8 -14.60 0.62 -1.77
CA ALA A 8 -15.88 0.04 -1.38
C ALA A 8 -15.75 -1.46 -1.08
N GLY A 9 -16.39 -1.92 0.00
CA GLY A 9 -16.31 -3.31 0.44
C GLY A 9 -17.66 -3.92 0.86
N SER A 10 -17.69 -5.25 1.00
CA SER A 10 -18.88 -6.10 1.18
C SER A 10 -19.81 -5.76 2.37
N ASN A 11 -19.36 -4.97 3.36
CA ASN A 11 -20.10 -4.64 4.58
C ASN A 11 -20.52 -3.16 4.68
N LYS A 12 -21.03 -2.57 3.59
CA LYS A 12 -21.39 -1.13 3.51
C LYS A 12 -20.22 -0.17 3.79
N PHE A 13 -18.99 -0.65 3.64
CA PHE A 13 -17.81 0.20 3.74
C PHE A 13 -17.70 1.05 2.49
N HIS A 14 -17.54 2.34 2.68
CA HIS A 14 -17.19 3.28 1.64
C HIS A 14 -16.20 4.30 2.19
N PHE A 15 -15.12 4.51 1.45
CA PHE A 15 -14.12 5.53 1.73
C PHE A 15 -13.81 6.26 0.44
N GLU A 16 -13.86 7.58 0.49
CA GLU A 16 -13.47 8.42 -0.64
C GLU A 16 -12.63 9.58 -0.14
N GLN A 17 -11.58 9.89 -0.89
CA GLN A 17 -10.82 11.11 -0.72
C GLN A 17 -10.41 11.66 -2.08
N ASP A 18 -10.65 12.95 -2.25
CA ASP A 18 -10.23 13.72 -3.42
C ASP A 18 -9.01 14.59 -3.08
N LYS A 19 -8.28 15.01 -4.11
CA LYS A 19 -7.07 15.85 -4.00
C LYS A 19 -6.01 15.24 -3.07
N CYS A 20 -5.82 13.92 -3.16
CA CYS A 20 -4.73 13.26 -2.47
C CYS A 20 -3.39 13.82 -2.99
N ILE A 21 -2.47 14.07 -2.05
CA ILE A 21 -1.14 14.59 -2.36
C ILE A 21 -0.40 13.56 -3.19
N ASP A 22 0.02 13.90 -4.41
CA ASP A 22 1.18 13.22 -4.99
C ASP A 22 2.42 13.69 -4.28
N ASP A 23 3.13 12.73 -3.75
CA ASP A 23 4.49 12.91 -3.28
C ASP A 23 5.43 12.28 -4.33
N SER A 24 6.71 12.26 -4.03
CA SER A 24 7.79 11.82 -4.91
C SER A 24 7.57 10.44 -5.52
N ASP A 25 8.08 10.24 -6.73
CA ASP A 25 8.04 8.96 -7.43
C ASP A 25 8.72 7.83 -6.65
N ILE A 26 8.21 6.61 -6.82
CA ILE A 26 8.71 5.42 -6.14
C ILE A 26 9.37 4.47 -7.13
N ASN A 27 10.58 4.02 -6.76
CA ASN A 27 11.16 2.82 -7.36
C ASN A 27 10.58 1.54 -6.72
N MET A 28 9.56 0.95 -7.36
CA MET A 28 8.92 -0.26 -6.82
C MET A 28 9.85 -1.49 -6.73
N VAL A 29 10.97 -1.51 -7.47
CA VAL A 29 11.94 -2.63 -7.40
C VAL A 29 12.70 -2.55 -6.08
N GLU A 30 13.21 -1.37 -5.75
CA GLU A 30 13.88 -1.10 -4.46
C GLU A 30 12.93 -1.36 -3.28
N LEU A 31 11.66 -1.00 -3.44
CA LEU A 31 10.60 -1.21 -2.46
C LEU A 31 10.35 -2.70 -2.18
N ILE A 32 10.27 -3.54 -3.22
CA ILE A 32 10.12 -4.99 -3.06
C ILE A 32 11.35 -5.60 -2.37
N SER A 33 12.56 -5.12 -2.68
CA SER A 33 13.78 -5.57 -2.00
C SER A 33 13.78 -5.20 -0.52
N LYS A 34 13.34 -3.99 -0.15
CA LYS A 34 13.17 -3.59 1.26
C LYS A 34 12.17 -4.49 1.99
N PHE A 35 11.08 -4.89 1.35
CA PHE A 35 10.11 -5.84 1.92
C PHE A 35 10.70 -7.21 2.22
N GLN A 36 11.53 -7.76 1.34
CA GLN A 36 12.17 -9.06 1.54
C GLN A 36 13.15 -9.05 2.73
N THR A 37 13.75 -7.89 3.02
CA THR A 37 14.59 -7.73 4.21
C THR A 37 13.81 -7.48 5.51
N MET A 38 12.49 -7.21 5.42
CA MET A 38 11.60 -6.92 6.55
C MET A 38 10.83 -8.15 7.05
N GLU A 39 10.90 -9.31 6.37
CA GLU A 39 10.38 -10.55 6.93
C GLU A 39 11.10 -10.82 8.27
N PRO A 40 10.37 -11.21 9.34
CA PRO A 40 10.94 -11.37 10.66
C PRO A 40 11.93 -12.52 10.64
N THR A 41 13.18 -12.20 10.37
CA THR A 41 14.31 -13.08 10.66
C THR A 41 14.70 -12.81 12.10
N TRP A 42 14.87 -13.89 12.87
CA TRP A 42 15.18 -13.95 14.31
C TRP A 42 16.41 -13.13 14.78
N LYS A 43 17.02 -12.27 13.95
CA LYS A 43 18.30 -11.59 14.18
C LYS A 43 18.24 -10.05 14.20
N GLY A 44 17.07 -9.42 14.34
CA GLY A 44 16.94 -7.96 14.21
C GLY A 44 16.80 -7.12 15.50
N VAL A 45 16.75 -7.70 16.70
CA VAL A 45 16.49 -6.96 17.96
C VAL A 45 17.78 -6.45 18.62
N GLY A 46 18.73 -5.93 17.85
CA GLY A 46 19.97 -5.43 18.43
C GLY A 46 20.63 -4.39 17.55
N THR A 47 20.95 -3.24 18.15
CA THR A 47 21.64 -2.07 17.58
C THR A 47 20.72 -1.23 16.69
N THR A 48 20.36 0.01 17.01
CA THR A 48 21.23 1.13 17.37
C THR A 48 20.48 2.16 18.21
N GLY A 49 20.81 2.22 19.51
CA GLY A 49 20.70 3.44 20.30
C GLY A 49 22.02 4.20 20.22
N ALA A 50 21.95 5.54 20.29
CA ALA A 50 23.02 6.53 20.24
C ALA A 50 23.54 6.92 18.84
N ASP A 51 22.97 7.98 18.27
CA ASP A 51 23.63 9.29 18.25
C ASP A 51 22.69 10.35 17.62
N ILE A 52 22.32 11.35 18.42
CA ILE A 52 21.56 12.52 17.98
C ILE A 52 22.58 13.54 17.47
N VAL A 53 22.72 13.69 16.15
CA VAL A 53 23.56 14.72 15.50
C VAL A 53 22.71 15.51 14.51
N LEU A 54 22.93 16.83 14.46
CA LEU A 54 22.27 17.87 13.65
C LEU A 54 22.07 17.53 12.15
N PRO A 55 21.04 18.11 11.49
CA PRO A 55 20.48 17.62 10.23
C PRO A 55 21.42 17.87 9.04
N SER A 56 22.22 16.87 8.70
CA SER A 56 22.88 16.78 7.39
C SER A 56 21.87 16.29 6.34
N LYS A 57 22.15 16.48 5.05
CA LYS A 57 21.34 15.91 3.95
C LYS A 57 21.03 14.41 4.14
N GLY A 58 21.93 13.67 4.80
CA GLY A 58 21.72 12.27 5.15
C GLY A 58 20.61 12.02 6.18
N ILE A 59 20.25 12.99 7.03
CA ILE A 59 19.11 12.89 7.94
C ILE A 59 17.80 13.15 7.21
N ILE A 60 17.78 14.04 6.21
CA ILE A 60 16.59 14.22 5.36
C ILE A 60 16.34 12.94 4.56
N ASP A 61 17.39 12.36 3.97
CA ASP A 61 17.30 11.07 3.27
C ASP A 61 16.92 9.93 4.23
N LEU A 62 17.43 9.92 5.46
CA LEU A 62 17.07 8.96 6.50
C LEU A 62 15.62 9.12 6.95
N MET A 63 15.16 10.34 7.19
CA MET A 63 13.78 10.65 7.58
C MET A 63 12.80 10.30 6.46
N GLN A 64 13.14 10.58 5.22
CA GLN A 64 12.35 10.18 4.05
C GLN A 64 12.32 8.65 3.92
N THR A 65 13.45 7.99 4.19
CA THR A 65 13.53 6.52 4.23
C THR A 65 12.73 5.92 5.41
N MET A 66 12.73 6.55 6.58
CA MET A 66 11.96 6.11 7.75
C MET A 66 10.46 6.31 7.52
N ALA A 67 10.04 7.46 6.99
CA ALA A 67 8.65 7.71 6.62
C ALA A 67 8.17 6.72 5.55
N THR A 68 9.05 6.44 4.57
CA THR A 68 8.88 5.38 3.58
C THR A 68 8.66 4.01 4.23
N MET A 69 9.52 3.63 5.18
CA MET A 69 9.38 2.37 5.92
C MET A 69 8.07 2.32 6.69
N GLU A 70 7.64 3.43 7.30
CA GLU A 70 6.42 3.49 8.08
C GLU A 70 5.16 3.33 7.22
N PHE A 71 5.09 4.00 6.06
CA PHE A 71 3.95 3.83 5.14
C PHE A 71 3.86 2.41 4.59
N LEU A 72 5.01 1.81 4.28
CA LEU A 72 5.06 0.43 3.82
C LEU A 72 4.67 -0.57 4.89
N HIS A 73 5.16 -0.37 6.11
CA HIS A 73 4.81 -1.18 7.25
C HIS A 73 3.30 -1.07 7.55
N ASN A 74 2.73 0.14 7.50
CA ASN A 74 1.30 0.36 7.68
C ASN A 74 0.46 -0.32 6.61
N LEU A 75 0.85 -0.22 5.34
CA LEU A 75 0.18 -0.91 4.23
C LEU A 75 0.27 -2.43 4.38
N SER A 76 1.46 -2.95 4.69
CA SER A 76 1.70 -4.38 4.89
C SER A 76 0.87 -4.94 6.04
N ASN A 77 0.83 -4.23 7.16
CA ASN A 77 0.08 -4.64 8.34
C ASN A 77 -1.42 -4.59 8.08
N ALA A 78 -1.93 -3.56 7.38
CA ALA A 78 -3.34 -3.51 7.01
C ALA A 78 -3.75 -4.71 6.16
N VAL A 79 -2.94 -5.10 5.16
CA VAL A 79 -3.20 -6.29 4.35
C VAL A 79 -3.09 -7.57 5.21
N SER A 80 -2.12 -7.65 6.10
CA SER A 80 -1.92 -8.80 6.98
C SER A 80 -3.09 -8.97 7.97
N PHE A 81 -3.64 -7.88 8.52
CA PHE A 81 -4.82 -7.95 9.37
C PHE A 81 -6.05 -8.44 8.61
N LEU A 82 -6.25 -8.00 7.37
CA LEU A 82 -7.31 -8.54 6.51
C LEU A 82 -7.09 -10.03 6.21
N ALA A 83 -5.84 -10.45 6.01
CA ALA A 83 -5.49 -11.86 5.79
C ALA A 83 -5.76 -12.75 7.03
N MET A 84 -5.79 -12.17 8.24
CA MET A 84 -6.08 -12.88 9.49
C MET A 84 -7.57 -13.11 9.74
N CYS A 85 -8.47 -12.48 8.98
CA CYS A 85 -9.92 -12.74 9.07
C CYS A 85 -10.22 -14.22 8.76
N SER A 86 -11.16 -14.84 9.47
CA SER A 86 -11.45 -16.28 9.28
C SER A 86 -12.00 -16.61 7.89
N GLY A 87 -12.62 -15.62 7.22
CA GLY A 87 -13.09 -15.72 5.84
C GLY A 87 -12.06 -15.29 4.80
N SER A 88 -10.80 -15.04 5.17
CA SER A 88 -9.80 -14.47 4.25
C SER A 88 -9.53 -15.33 3.03
N SER A 89 -9.61 -16.66 3.14
CA SER A 89 -9.39 -17.59 2.02
C SER A 89 -10.27 -17.34 0.79
N ASP A 90 -11.48 -16.80 1.00
CA ASP A 90 -12.42 -16.43 -0.07
C ASP A 90 -12.36 -14.93 -0.41
N GLY A 91 -11.59 -14.17 0.37
CA GLY A 91 -11.44 -12.73 0.28
C GLY A 91 -10.47 -12.26 -0.81
N TRP A 92 -10.54 -10.98 -1.12
CA TRP A 92 -9.67 -10.35 -2.11
C TRP A 92 -9.60 -8.83 -1.97
N ILE A 93 -8.52 -8.26 -2.49
CA ILE A 93 -8.32 -6.82 -2.69
C ILE A 93 -8.16 -6.58 -4.19
N SER A 94 -9.02 -5.75 -4.77
CA SER A 94 -8.91 -5.32 -6.17
C SER A 94 -8.51 -3.85 -6.22
N VAL A 95 -7.48 -3.53 -6.99
CA VAL A 95 -7.02 -2.15 -7.22
C VAL A 95 -7.08 -1.87 -8.71
N SER A 96 -7.88 -0.89 -9.09
CA SER A 96 -7.92 -0.34 -10.44
C SER A 96 -7.36 1.08 -10.45
N ALA A 97 -6.48 1.37 -11.39
CA ALA A 97 -5.90 2.68 -11.58
C ALA A 97 -6.25 3.21 -12.98
N ARG A 98 -6.61 4.49 -13.06
CA ARG A 98 -6.89 5.21 -14.31
C ARG A 98 -6.18 6.55 -14.30
N GLU A 99 -5.33 6.77 -15.28
CA GLU A 99 -4.71 8.07 -15.55
C GLU A 99 -5.43 8.72 -16.73
N THR A 100 -5.92 9.94 -16.51
CA THR A 100 -6.70 10.69 -17.49
C THR A 100 -5.79 11.60 -18.29
N HIS A 101 -5.93 11.56 -19.62
CA HIS A 101 -5.06 12.30 -20.52
C HIS A 101 -5.85 13.35 -21.31
N LEU A 102 -5.28 14.55 -21.47
CA LEU A 102 -5.96 15.63 -22.22
C LEU A 102 -5.95 15.39 -23.73
N LEU A 103 -4.87 14.79 -24.25
CA LEU A 103 -4.58 14.70 -25.68
C LEU A 103 -4.37 13.26 -26.18
N TRP A 104 -4.44 12.26 -25.29
CA TRP A 104 -4.26 10.84 -25.61
C TRP A 104 -5.34 10.00 -24.92
N PRO A 105 -5.54 8.74 -25.32
CA PRO A 105 -6.43 7.83 -24.61
C PRO A 105 -6.00 7.60 -23.15
N ASP A 106 -6.96 7.47 -22.25
CA ASP A 106 -6.71 7.18 -20.84
C ASP A 106 -5.99 5.85 -20.65
N THR A 107 -5.09 5.81 -19.67
CA THR A 107 -4.38 4.59 -19.30
C THR A 107 -5.09 3.93 -18.13
N MET A 108 -5.56 2.69 -18.31
CA MET A 108 -6.21 1.91 -17.27
C MET A 108 -5.48 0.58 -17.02
N ALA A 109 -5.39 0.18 -15.75
CA ALA A 109 -4.90 -1.12 -15.33
C ALA A 109 -5.58 -1.59 -14.04
N ILE A 110 -5.70 -2.91 -13.88
CA ILE A 110 -6.38 -3.53 -12.73
C ILE A 110 -5.53 -4.69 -12.21
N ALA A 111 -5.40 -4.79 -10.90
CA ALA A 111 -4.79 -5.91 -10.20
C ALA A 111 -5.75 -6.44 -9.15
N LYS A 112 -5.85 -7.75 -9.06
CA LYS A 112 -6.58 -8.44 -8.00
C LYS A 112 -5.62 -9.32 -7.21
N TYR A 113 -5.59 -9.13 -5.90
CA TYR A 113 -4.91 -9.98 -4.94
C TYR A 113 -5.97 -10.82 -4.21
N GLN A 114 -5.81 -12.14 -4.22
CA GLN A 114 -6.59 -13.05 -3.37
C GLN A 114 -5.70 -13.43 -2.19
N PHE A 115 -6.28 -13.55 -0.99
CA PHE A 115 -5.52 -13.99 0.18
C PHE A 115 -5.25 -15.49 0.06
N TYR A 116 -4.20 -15.84 -0.66
CA TYR A 116 -3.69 -17.20 -0.73
C TYR A 116 -2.90 -17.54 0.53
N PRO A 117 -2.73 -18.82 0.87
CA PRO A 117 -1.84 -19.24 1.94
C PRO A 117 -0.38 -18.95 1.54
N GLY A 118 0.10 -17.77 1.91
CA GLY A 118 1.47 -17.30 1.73
C GLY A 118 2.00 -16.70 3.02
N ASN A 119 3.33 -16.63 3.16
CA ASN A 119 3.97 -16.19 4.40
C ASN A 119 3.94 -14.66 4.60
N SER A 120 3.70 -13.88 3.54
CA SER A 120 3.78 -12.42 3.59
C SER A 120 2.71 -11.74 2.71
N PRO A 121 1.45 -11.65 3.18
CA PRO A 121 0.34 -11.10 2.41
C PRO A 121 0.58 -9.66 1.93
N GLY A 122 1.20 -8.81 2.76
CA GLY A 122 1.55 -7.44 2.41
C GLY A 122 2.52 -7.34 1.24
N THR A 123 3.58 -8.15 1.24
CA THR A 123 4.58 -8.19 0.16
C THR A 123 3.96 -8.69 -1.15
N GLU A 124 3.16 -9.74 -1.07
CA GLU A 124 2.48 -10.32 -2.23
C GLU A 124 1.49 -9.34 -2.86
N PHE A 125 0.72 -8.64 -2.03
CA PHE A 125 -0.18 -7.58 -2.47
C PHE A 125 0.58 -6.50 -3.25
N ILE A 126 1.67 -5.99 -2.68
CA ILE A 126 2.50 -4.95 -3.31
C ILE A 126 3.08 -5.41 -4.64
N LYS A 127 3.62 -6.64 -4.69
CA LYS A 127 4.11 -7.24 -5.94
C LYS A 127 3.01 -7.29 -7.00
N LYS A 128 1.77 -7.55 -6.60
CA LYS A 128 0.62 -7.65 -7.52
C LYS A 128 0.17 -6.28 -8.05
N ILE A 129 0.16 -5.24 -7.23
CA ILE A 129 -0.29 -3.90 -7.63
C ILE A 129 0.81 -3.05 -8.29
N SER A 130 2.09 -3.36 -8.06
CA SER A 130 3.22 -2.58 -8.59
C SER A 130 3.19 -2.37 -10.11
N PRO A 131 2.89 -3.40 -10.95
CA PRO A 131 2.78 -3.21 -12.40
C PRO A 131 1.63 -2.30 -12.82
N VAL A 132 0.52 -2.33 -12.07
CA VAL A 132 -0.65 -1.47 -12.31
C VAL A 132 -0.28 -0.02 -12.07
N LEU A 133 0.30 0.27 -10.90
CA LEU A 133 0.71 1.62 -10.52
C LEU A 133 1.76 2.19 -11.47
N LYS A 134 2.73 1.37 -11.90
CA LYS A 134 3.74 1.78 -12.88
C LYS A 134 3.15 2.08 -14.26
N LYS A 135 2.17 1.29 -14.70
CA LYS A 135 1.55 1.46 -16.02
C LYS A 135 0.73 2.75 -16.11
N THR A 136 0.14 3.18 -15.01
CA THR A 136 -0.77 4.34 -14.94
C THR A 136 -0.14 5.56 -14.27
N ASP A 137 1.20 5.62 -14.23
CA ASP A 137 1.98 6.70 -13.58
C ASP A 137 1.56 7.06 -12.13
N MET A 138 1.04 6.07 -11.40
CA MET A 138 0.56 6.20 -10.00
C MET A 138 1.52 5.53 -9.02
N ALA A 139 2.77 5.30 -9.42
CA ALA A 139 3.79 4.70 -8.59
C ALA A 139 4.46 5.76 -7.69
N ASN A 140 3.70 6.34 -6.75
CA ASN A 140 4.17 7.39 -5.86
C ASN A 140 3.80 7.17 -4.37
N TRP A 141 4.43 7.90 -3.46
CA TRP A 141 4.25 7.75 -2.00
C TRP A 141 2.86 8.13 -1.51
N GLY A 142 2.25 9.13 -2.16
CA GLY A 142 0.87 9.53 -1.89
C GLY A 142 -0.08 8.35 -2.05
N VAL A 143 0.04 7.63 -3.17
CA VAL A 143 -0.80 6.46 -3.48
C VAL A 143 -0.62 5.35 -2.46
N LEU A 144 0.62 4.95 -2.13
CA LEU A 144 0.85 3.88 -1.16
C LEU A 144 0.33 4.23 0.24
N ARG A 145 0.53 5.48 0.68
CA ARG A 145 -0.02 5.98 1.95
C ARG A 145 -1.55 5.89 1.96
N MET A 146 -2.19 6.34 0.89
CA MET A 146 -3.66 6.33 0.80
C MET A 146 -4.24 4.92 0.72
N LEU A 147 -3.56 3.99 0.04
CA LEU A 147 -3.90 2.56 0.07
C LEU A 147 -3.82 2.00 1.49
N GLY A 148 -2.77 2.33 2.24
CA GLY A 148 -2.61 1.90 3.63
C GLY A 148 -3.73 2.43 4.53
N ILE A 149 -4.09 3.71 4.39
CA ILE A 149 -5.20 4.32 5.12
C ILE A 149 -6.54 3.66 4.77
N ALA A 150 -6.83 3.48 3.47
CA ALA A 150 -8.09 2.89 3.03
C ALA A 150 -8.24 1.45 3.53
N LEU A 151 -7.18 0.64 3.41
CA LEU A 151 -7.17 -0.75 3.89
C LEU A 151 -7.21 -0.84 5.41
N GLY A 152 -6.50 0.05 6.13
CA GLY A 152 -6.55 0.10 7.60
C GLY A 152 -7.94 0.47 8.12
N LYS A 153 -8.61 1.45 7.49
CA LYS A 153 -10.01 1.79 7.81
C LYS A 153 -10.96 0.64 7.50
N TYR A 154 -10.77 -0.05 6.38
CA TYR A 154 -11.57 -1.22 6.04
C TYR A 154 -11.37 -2.35 7.05
N SER A 155 -10.13 -2.64 7.43
CA SER A 155 -9.79 -3.66 8.44
C SER A 155 -10.43 -3.37 9.80
N ASN A 156 -10.51 -2.10 10.21
CA ASN A 156 -11.19 -1.72 11.45
C ASN A 156 -12.73 -1.77 11.35
N HIS A 157 -13.28 -1.75 10.13
CA HIS A 157 -14.71 -1.77 9.89
C HIS A 157 -15.29 -3.18 9.79
N ILE A 158 -14.48 -4.17 9.39
CA ILE A 158 -14.92 -5.55 9.24
C ILE A 158 -14.66 -6.36 10.51
N ASP A 159 -15.59 -7.25 10.85
CA ASP A 159 -15.41 -8.20 11.94
C ASP A 159 -14.36 -9.25 11.56
N SER A 160 -13.71 -9.82 12.57
CA SER A 160 -12.70 -10.87 12.39
C SER A 160 -13.24 -12.13 11.71
N SER A 161 -14.57 -12.32 11.71
CA SER A 161 -15.26 -13.44 11.07
C SER A 161 -15.70 -13.17 9.62
N ALA A 162 -15.57 -11.94 9.14
CA ALA A 162 -16.02 -11.55 7.81
C ALA A 162 -15.06 -12.01 6.70
N THR A 163 -15.59 -12.16 5.48
CA THR A 163 -14.78 -12.34 4.28
C THR A 163 -14.34 -10.96 3.75
N PRO A 164 -13.05 -10.60 3.83
CA PRO A 164 -12.56 -9.30 3.37
C PRO A 164 -12.63 -9.21 1.85
N MET A 165 -13.51 -8.36 1.33
CA MET A 165 -13.63 -8.06 -0.11
C MET A 165 -13.71 -6.55 -0.30
N ILE A 166 -12.72 -5.98 -0.98
CA ILE A 166 -12.63 -4.54 -1.20
C ILE A 166 -12.16 -4.22 -2.63
N ASN A 167 -12.89 -3.31 -3.28
CA ASN A 167 -12.47 -2.66 -4.52
C ASN A 167 -11.91 -1.28 -4.20
N ILE A 168 -10.75 -0.96 -4.75
CA ILE A 168 -10.11 0.35 -4.65
C ILE A 168 -9.91 0.88 -6.06
N GLN A 169 -10.36 2.10 -6.30
CA GLN A 169 -10.25 2.82 -7.55
C GLN A 169 -9.38 4.06 -7.32
N LEU A 170 -8.35 4.20 -8.14
CA LEU A 170 -7.44 5.35 -8.18
C LEU A 170 -7.67 6.09 -9.48
N THR A 171 -7.78 7.42 -9.43
CA THR A 171 -7.96 8.26 -10.61
C THR A 171 -7.07 9.49 -10.51
N SER A 172 -6.28 9.75 -11.56
CA SER A 172 -5.45 10.96 -11.71
C SER A 172 -5.77 11.67 -13.01
#